data_AF-A0A396ZUZ3-F1
#
_entry.id   AF-A0A396ZUZ3-F1
#
_cell.length_a   1.000
_cell.length_b   1.000
_cell.length_c   1.000
_cell.angle_alpha   90.00
_cell.angle_beta   90.00
_cell.angle_gamma   90.00
#
_symmetry.space_group_name_H-M   'P 1'
#
loop_
_entity.id
_entity.type
_entity.pdbx_description
1 polymer ?
#
loop_
_entity_poly.entity_id
_entity_poly.type
_entity_poly.pdbx_seq_one_letter_code
_entity_poly.pdbx_strand_id
1 'polypeptide(L)'
;MDEYLAYSRRVEVLNRSKGGTMFLMPLVACIYQKIVPRVCTHDFAKLFEEITENNWRDYFLSAREAQELDLASVTKAMASLKMDMKIRDAESRVGRLLDDFYDKLEQLDVAHLPEQERQQSVKILRAAIRPSQLKATVERQLTREANKAYKSDVKSFCRWS
;
A
#
# COMPACT_ATOMS: atom_id res chain seq x y z
N MET A 1 9.36 11.74 2.59
CA MET A 1 9.76 12.31 3.90
C MET A 1 11.27 12.20 4.13
N ASP A 2 11.89 11.03 3.97
CA ASP A 2 13.34 10.84 4.25
C ASP A 2 14.26 11.75 3.41
N GLU A 3 13.91 11.96 2.14
CA GLU A 3 14.64 12.90 1.26
C GLU A 3 14.61 14.33 1.79
N TYR A 4 13.46 14.78 2.29
CA TYR A 4 13.33 16.11 2.88
C TYR A 4 14.11 16.23 4.20
N LEU A 5 14.09 15.20 5.06
CA LEU A 5 14.89 15.20 6.30
C LEU A 5 16.40 15.23 5.98
N ALA A 6 16.83 14.50 4.96
CA ALA A 6 18.22 14.54 4.48
C ALA A 6 18.58 15.92 3.91
N TYR A 7 17.67 16.54 3.15
CA TYR A 7 17.81 17.91 2.65
C TYR A 7 17.93 18.92 3.81
N SER A 8 17.02 18.88 4.79
CA SER A 8 17.04 19.76 5.97
C SER A 8 18.38 19.68 6.71
N ARG A 9 18.84 18.45 7.00
CA ARG A 9 20.13 18.22 7.67
C ARG A 9 21.31 18.79 6.87
N ARG A 10 21.30 18.67 5.54
CA ARG A 10 22.36 19.23 4.68
C ARG A 10 22.36 20.76 4.71
N VAL A 11 21.18 21.40 4.63
CA VAL A 11 21.05 22.85 4.74
C VAL A 11 21.54 23.36 6.10
N GLU A 12 21.16 22.68 7.19
CA GLU A 12 21.63 23.02 8.54
C GLU A 12 23.15 22.93 8.69
N VAL A 13 23.78 21.87 8.16
CA VAL A 13 25.24 21.71 8.17
C VAL A 13 25.93 22.80 7.35
N LEU A 14 25.38 23.15 6.19
CA LEU A 14 25.94 24.20 5.33
C LEU A 14 25.85 25.59 6.00
N ASN A 15 24.73 25.89 6.65
CA ASN A 15 24.54 27.15 7.39
C ASN A 15 25.49 27.28 8.60
N ARG A 16 25.96 26.17 9.17
CA ARG A 16 26.95 26.20 10.26
C ARG A 16 28.39 26.33 9.77
N SER A 17 28.67 25.94 8.53
CA SER A 17 30.04 25.79 8.00
C SER A 17 30.46 26.90 7.03
N LYS A 18 29.52 27.62 6.43
CA LYS A 18 29.79 28.76 5.55
C LYS A 18 29.08 30.02 6.05
N GLY A 19 29.72 31.18 5.91
CA GLY A 19 29.17 32.49 6.30
C GLY A 19 28.00 32.99 5.44
N GLY A 20 27.22 32.08 4.84
CA GLY A 20 26.01 32.39 4.07
C GLY A 20 24.80 31.68 4.67
N THR A 21 23.63 32.32 4.59
CA THR A 21 22.37 31.73 5.04
C THR A 21 21.65 31.10 3.85
N MET A 22 21.66 29.78 3.75
CA MET A 22 20.82 29.02 2.82
C MET A 22 19.41 28.91 3.40
N PHE A 23 18.43 29.18 2.55
CA PHE A 23 17.01 29.06 2.90
C PHE A 23 16.60 27.58 2.92
N LEU A 24 15.97 27.17 4.02
CA LEU A 24 15.29 25.88 4.12
C LEU A 24 13.88 26.04 3.57
N MET A 25 13.55 25.32 2.50
CA MET A 25 12.19 25.29 1.98
C MET A 25 11.26 24.63 3.01
N PRO A 26 10.15 25.28 3.43
CA PRO A 26 9.21 24.67 4.38
C PRO A 26 8.53 23.43 3.81
N LEU A 27 8.19 22.47 4.67
CA LEU A 27 7.50 21.23 4.28
C LEU A 27 6.22 21.51 3.49
N VAL A 28 5.46 22.50 3.93
CA VAL A 28 4.20 22.86 3.29
C VAL A 28 4.38 23.33 1.83
N ALA A 29 5.55 23.89 1.48
CA ALA A 29 5.84 24.27 0.10
C ALA A 29 6.18 23.06 -0.79
N CYS A 30 6.57 21.93 -0.17
CA CYS A 30 6.92 20.70 -0.86
C CYS A 30 5.72 19.76 -1.08
N ILE A 31 4.53 20.09 -0.57
CA ILE A 31 3.32 19.26 -0.70
C ILE A 31 2.33 19.89 -1.68
N TYR A 32 1.41 19.05 -2.19
CA TYR A 32 0.41 19.50 -3.15
C TYR A 32 -0.51 20.54 -2.52
N GLN A 33 -0.45 21.79 -2.97
CA GLN A 33 -1.13 22.90 -2.30
C GLN A 33 -2.65 22.70 -2.16
N LYS A 34 -3.28 21.94 -3.05
CA LYS A 34 -4.73 21.69 -2.97
C LYS A 34 -5.13 20.78 -1.80
N ILE A 35 -4.22 20.00 -1.22
CA ILE A 35 -4.53 19.17 -0.05
C ILE A 35 -4.39 19.94 1.26
N VAL A 36 -3.62 21.03 1.28
CA VAL A 36 -3.30 21.78 2.50
C VAL A 36 -4.56 22.25 3.24
N PRO A 37 -5.56 22.88 2.58
CA PRO A 37 -6.77 23.34 3.28
C PRO A 37 -7.56 22.19 3.93
N ARG A 38 -7.60 21.03 3.25
CA ARG A 38 -8.26 19.83 3.78
C ARG A 38 -7.55 19.35 5.05
N VAL A 39 -6.23 19.19 4.99
CA VAL A 39 -5.45 18.68 6.14
C VAL A 39 -5.52 19.64 7.33
N CYS A 40 -5.46 20.96 7.10
CA CYS A 40 -5.61 21.95 8.17
C CYS A 40 -6.97 21.84 8.87
N THR A 41 -8.05 21.78 8.08
CA THR A 41 -9.43 21.79 8.61
C THR A 41 -9.82 20.46 9.24
N HIS A 42 -9.52 19.34 8.57
CA HIS A 42 -10.04 18.04 8.94
C HIS A 42 -9.11 17.24 9.86
N ASP A 43 -7.79 17.37 9.70
CA ASP A 43 -6.85 16.50 10.41
C ASP A 43 -6.22 17.25 11.59
N PHE A 44 -5.80 18.51 11.39
CA PHE A 44 -5.27 19.34 12.49
C PHE A 44 -6.36 20.07 13.28
N ALA A 45 -7.53 20.32 12.67
CA ALA A 45 -8.58 21.18 13.21
C ALA A 45 -8.05 22.56 13.66
N LYS A 46 -7.13 23.13 12.87
CA LYS A 46 -6.44 24.39 13.14
C LYS A 46 -6.38 25.28 11.90
N LEU A 47 -6.21 26.57 12.11
CA LEU A 47 -5.90 27.49 11.01
C LEU A 47 -4.49 27.23 10.50
N PHE A 48 -4.24 27.54 9.22
CA PHE A 48 -2.95 27.28 8.57
C PHE A 48 -1.78 27.94 9.32
N GLU A 49 -2.02 29.16 9.83
CA GLU A 49 -1.06 29.98 10.55
C GLU A 49 -0.67 29.39 11.91
N GLU A 50 -1.50 28.51 12.47
CA GLU A 50 -1.27 27.86 13.77
C GLU A 50 -0.50 26.54 13.65
N ILE A 51 -0.25 26.06 12.42
CA ILE A 51 0.40 24.77 12.16
C ILE A 51 1.90 25.01 11.94
N THR A 52 2.71 24.48 12.85
CA THR A 52 4.17 24.60 12.78
C THR A 52 4.78 23.59 11.81
N GLU A 53 6.02 23.84 11.38
CA GLU A 53 6.84 22.90 10.60
C GLU A 53 6.96 21.53 11.28
N ASN A 54 7.05 21.50 12.61
CA ASN A 54 7.07 20.26 13.38
C ASN A 54 5.73 19.52 13.30
N ASN A 55 4.60 20.24 13.34
CA ASN A 55 3.29 19.60 13.18
C ASN A 55 3.15 18.93 11.81
N TRP A 56 3.59 19.61 10.74
CA TRP A 56 3.64 19.00 9.41
C TRP A 56 4.54 17.76 9.38
N ARG A 57 5.73 17.85 9.97
CA ARG A 57 6.67 16.71 10.04
C ARG A 57 6.04 15.53 10.77
N ASP A 58 5.48 15.76 11.95
CA ASP A 58 4.90 14.72 12.79
C ASP A 58 3.71 14.08 12.09
N TYR A 59 2.82 14.87 11.47
CA TYR A 59 1.70 14.35 10.68
C TYR A 59 2.15 13.41 9.55
N PHE A 60 3.15 13.82 8.74
CA PHE A 60 3.64 12.96 7.66
C PHE A 60 4.43 11.73 8.15
N LEU A 61 5.08 11.83 9.31
CA LEU A 61 5.75 10.69 9.93
C LEU A 61 4.74 9.70 10.54
N SER A 62 3.71 10.18 11.22
CA SER A 62 2.63 9.35 11.76
C SER A 62 1.80 8.69 10.64
N ALA A 63 1.56 9.40 9.53
CA ALA A 63 0.93 8.80 8.35
C ALA A 63 1.77 7.67 7.75
N ARG A 64 3.10 7.72 7.89
CA ARG A 64 4.01 6.65 7.48
C ARG A 64 3.97 5.47 8.44
N GLU A 65 3.92 5.72 9.76
CA GLU A 65 3.80 4.66 10.77
C GLU A 65 2.46 3.92 10.66
N ALA A 66 1.37 4.61 10.34
CA ALA A 66 0.09 3.99 10.02
C ALA A 66 0.12 3.14 8.73
N GLN A 67 1.16 3.30 7.89
CA GLN A 67 1.32 2.63 6.61
C GLN A 67 2.42 1.55 6.61
N GLU A 68 3.07 1.28 7.75
CA GLU A 68 3.80 0.01 7.91
C GLU A 68 2.78 -1.12 8.03
N LEU A 69 2.29 -1.55 6.88
CA LEU A 69 1.45 -2.71 6.73
C LEU A 69 2.17 -3.90 7.37
N ASP A 70 1.66 -4.41 8.49
CA ASP A 70 2.17 -5.64 9.06
C ASP A 70 1.80 -6.81 8.13
N LEU A 71 2.65 -7.01 7.14
CA LEU A 71 2.51 -8.05 6.13
C LEU A 71 2.44 -9.45 6.75
N ALA A 72 3.04 -9.66 7.93
CA ALA A 72 2.94 -10.92 8.64
C ALA A 72 1.53 -11.10 9.21
N SER A 73 0.96 -10.06 9.81
CA SER A 73 -0.44 -10.07 10.27
C SER A 73 -1.44 -10.19 9.13
N VAL A 74 -1.24 -9.47 8.01
CA VAL A 74 -2.08 -9.59 6.81
C VAL A 74 -2.00 -11.01 6.25
N THR A 75 -0.79 -11.56 6.10
CA THR A 75 -0.60 -12.94 5.62
C THR A 75 -1.27 -13.96 6.55
N LYS A 76 -1.16 -13.77 7.87
CA LYS A 76 -1.81 -14.62 8.88
C LYS A 76 -3.34 -14.54 8.81
N ALA A 77 -3.90 -13.34 8.69
CA ALA A 77 -5.34 -13.12 8.56
C ALA A 77 -5.89 -13.72 7.25
N MET A 78 -5.11 -13.60 6.18
CA MET A 78 -5.43 -14.11 4.84
C MET A 78 -5.27 -15.63 4.70
N ALA A 79 -4.50 -16.30 5.57
CA ALA A 79 -4.33 -17.76 5.55
C ALA A 79 -5.65 -18.54 5.75
N SER A 80 -6.68 -17.88 6.29
CA SER A 80 -8.03 -18.44 6.42
C SER A 80 -8.83 -18.44 5.12
N LEU A 81 -8.42 -17.65 4.12
CA LEU A 81 -9.08 -17.55 2.81
C LEU A 81 -9.02 -18.88 2.08
N LYS A 82 -10.18 -19.40 1.65
CA LYS A 82 -10.28 -20.69 0.95
C LYS A 82 -11.41 -20.63 -0.06
N MET A 83 -11.16 -21.17 -1.25
CA MET A 83 -12.19 -21.32 -2.27
C MET A 83 -13.34 -22.20 -1.77
N ASP A 84 -14.58 -21.69 -1.83
CA ASP A 84 -15.76 -22.44 -1.44
C ASP A 84 -16.10 -23.52 -2.49
N MET A 85 -15.84 -24.77 -2.13
CA MET A 85 -16.09 -25.92 -3.01
C MET A 85 -17.55 -26.38 -3.03
N LYS A 86 -18.43 -25.77 -2.23
CA LYS A 86 -19.87 -26.07 -2.24
C LYS A 86 -20.58 -25.42 -3.42
N ILE A 87 -20.03 -24.33 -3.96
CA ILE A 87 -20.52 -23.66 -5.16
C ILE A 87 -20.20 -24.54 -6.38
N ARG A 88 -21.23 -24.89 -7.16
CA ARG A 88 -21.07 -25.78 -8.32
C ARG A 88 -20.34 -25.12 -9.47
N ASP A 89 -20.75 -23.90 -9.80
CA ASP A 89 -20.21 -23.14 -10.92
C ASP A 89 -18.76 -22.68 -10.66
N ALA A 90 -17.90 -22.77 -11.66
CA ALA A 90 -16.48 -22.45 -11.53
C ALA A 90 -16.23 -20.95 -11.44
N GLU A 91 -16.95 -20.17 -12.25
CA GLU A 91 -16.82 -18.71 -12.27
C GLU A 91 -17.31 -18.12 -10.95
N SER A 92 -18.46 -18.59 -10.46
CA SER A 92 -19.03 -18.22 -9.17
C SER A 92 -18.11 -18.56 -7.99
N ARG A 93 -17.34 -19.66 -8.07
CA ARG A 93 -16.32 -20.00 -7.05
C ARG A 93 -15.18 -18.99 -7.01
N VAL A 94 -14.73 -18.55 -8.17
CA VAL A 94 -13.66 -17.54 -8.28
C VAL A 94 -14.18 -16.18 -7.84
N GLY A 95 -15.38 -15.78 -8.30
CA GLY A 95 -16.04 -14.54 -7.87
C GLY A 95 -16.18 -14.47 -6.36
N ARG A 96 -16.72 -15.53 -5.73
CA ARG A 96 -16.85 -15.57 -4.27
C ARG A 96 -15.52 -15.48 -3.53
N LEU A 97 -14.48 -16.15 -4.03
CA LEU A 97 -13.14 -16.07 -3.45
C LEU A 97 -12.56 -14.65 -3.53
N LEU A 98 -12.88 -13.90 -4.59
CA LEU A 98 -12.44 -12.52 -4.75
C LEU A 98 -13.20 -11.58 -3.82
N ASP A 99 -14.50 -11.75 -3.69
CA ASP A 99 -15.32 -10.99 -2.74
C ASP A 99 -14.77 -11.19 -1.32
N ASP A 100 -14.60 -12.45 -0.89
CA ASP A 100 -14.05 -12.78 0.43
C ASP A 100 -12.62 -12.22 0.64
N PHE A 101 -11.85 -12.05 -0.45
CA PHE A 101 -10.52 -11.45 -0.42
C PHE A 101 -10.57 -9.93 -0.23
N TYR A 102 -11.42 -9.23 -0.99
CA TYR A 102 -11.58 -7.78 -0.87
C TYR A 102 -12.24 -7.38 0.47
N ASP A 103 -13.24 -8.13 0.93
CA ASP A 103 -13.86 -7.93 2.24
C ASP A 103 -12.83 -8.04 3.37
N LYS A 104 -11.88 -8.98 3.27
CA LYS A 104 -10.79 -9.11 4.23
C LYS A 104 -9.77 -7.98 4.15
N LEU A 105 -9.48 -7.49 2.94
CA LEU A 105 -8.61 -6.32 2.79
C LEU A 105 -9.24 -5.07 3.41
N GLU A 106 -10.55 -4.89 3.25
CA GLU A 106 -11.31 -3.79 3.86
C GLU A 106 -11.34 -3.90 5.39
N GLN A 107 -11.60 -5.09 5.95
CA GLN A 107 -11.56 -5.32 7.40
C GLN A 107 -10.19 -5.05 8.04
N LEU A 108 -9.12 -5.19 7.27
CA LEU A 108 -7.76 -4.97 7.71
C LEU A 108 -7.29 -3.51 7.46
N ASP A 109 -8.15 -2.65 6.90
CA ASP A 109 -7.84 -1.28 6.46
C ASP A 109 -6.66 -1.20 5.47
N VAL A 110 -6.50 -2.26 4.65
CA VAL A 110 -5.44 -2.41 3.64
C VAL A 110 -6.00 -2.49 2.22
N ALA A 111 -7.15 -1.86 1.98
CA ALA A 111 -7.81 -1.86 0.67
C ALA A 111 -6.91 -1.31 -0.46
N HIS A 112 -5.88 -0.54 -0.12
CA HIS A 112 -4.93 0.09 -1.06
C HIS A 112 -3.50 -0.43 -0.91
N LEU A 113 -3.29 -1.73 -1.10
CA LEU A 113 -1.95 -2.33 -1.12
C LEU A 113 -1.03 -1.61 -2.13
N PRO A 114 0.17 -1.17 -1.71
CA PRO A 114 1.20 -0.65 -2.60
C PRO A 114 1.51 -1.61 -3.75
N GLU A 115 2.02 -1.06 -4.86
CA GLU A 115 2.45 -1.81 -6.05
C GLU A 115 3.30 -3.06 -5.74
N GLN A 116 4.26 -2.88 -4.83
CA GLN A 116 5.19 -3.92 -4.39
C GLN A 116 4.49 -5.09 -3.67
N GLU A 117 3.33 -4.83 -3.07
CA GLU A 117 2.54 -5.77 -2.27
C GLU A 117 1.40 -6.42 -3.09
N ARG A 118 1.14 -5.93 -4.31
CA ARG A 118 0.21 -6.57 -5.26
C ARG A 118 0.65 -7.99 -5.66
N GLN A 119 1.96 -8.27 -5.62
CA GLN A 119 2.48 -9.63 -5.79
C GLN A 119 2.05 -10.58 -4.66
N GLN A 120 1.89 -10.05 -3.43
CA GLN A 120 1.46 -10.85 -2.29
C GLN A 120 -0.01 -11.26 -2.42
N SER A 121 -0.83 -10.41 -3.02
CA SER A 121 -2.25 -10.69 -3.30
C SER A 121 -2.42 -11.92 -4.19
N VAL A 122 -1.67 -12.02 -5.30
CA VAL A 122 -1.72 -13.19 -6.19
C VAL A 122 -1.22 -14.46 -5.47
N LYS A 123 -0.20 -14.35 -4.62
CA LYS A 123 0.27 -15.49 -3.80
C LYS A 123 -0.81 -15.99 -2.83
N ILE A 124 -1.53 -15.07 -2.16
CA ILE A 124 -2.64 -15.38 -1.25
C ILE A 124 -3.77 -16.10 -2.01
N LEU A 125 -4.21 -15.53 -3.13
CA LEU A 125 -5.28 -16.12 -3.94
C LEU A 125 -4.92 -17.53 -4.43
N ARG A 126 -3.68 -17.72 -4.90
CA ARG A 126 -3.16 -19.03 -5.29
C ARG A 126 -3.13 -20.03 -4.14
N ALA A 127 -2.77 -19.57 -2.94
CA ALA A 127 -2.76 -20.43 -1.75
C ALA A 127 -4.17 -20.91 -1.38
N ALA A 128 -5.17 -20.05 -1.59
CA ALA A 128 -6.58 -20.31 -1.31
C ALA A 128 -7.28 -21.24 -2.33
N ILE A 129 -6.69 -21.48 -3.50
CA ILE A 129 -7.18 -22.47 -4.47
C ILE A 129 -7.14 -23.85 -3.83
N ARG A 130 -8.32 -24.46 -3.68
CA ARG A 130 -8.48 -25.77 -3.04
C ARG A 130 -8.18 -26.97 -3.94
N PRO A 131 -8.65 -27.04 -5.19
CA PRO A 131 -8.38 -28.21 -6.03
C PRO A 131 -6.89 -28.31 -6.34
N SER A 132 -6.23 -29.35 -5.83
CA SER A 132 -4.77 -29.50 -5.91
C SER A 132 -4.25 -29.53 -7.36
N GLN A 133 -4.98 -30.20 -8.25
CA GLN A 133 -4.66 -30.24 -9.68
C GLN A 133 -4.77 -28.86 -10.34
N LEU A 134 -5.80 -28.09 -9.98
CA LEU A 134 -5.97 -26.71 -10.48
C LEU A 134 -4.86 -25.82 -9.97
N LYS A 135 -4.57 -25.88 -8.66
CA LYS A 135 -3.49 -25.10 -8.04
C LYS A 135 -2.13 -25.40 -8.69
N ALA A 136 -1.79 -26.67 -8.89
CA ALA A 136 -0.55 -27.07 -9.54
C ALA A 136 -0.48 -26.58 -11.00
N THR A 137 -1.60 -26.59 -11.72
CA THR A 137 -1.67 -26.07 -13.09
C THR A 137 -1.45 -24.57 -13.13
N VAL A 138 -2.13 -23.81 -12.26
CA VAL A 138 -1.96 -22.36 -12.13
C VAL A 138 -0.52 -22.01 -11.75
N GLU A 139 0.10 -22.75 -10.83
CA GLU A 139 1.50 -22.57 -10.45
C GLU A 139 2.45 -22.76 -11.64
N ARG A 140 2.29 -23.86 -12.39
CA ARG A 140 3.10 -24.12 -13.59
C ARG A 140 2.89 -23.05 -14.65
N GLN A 141 1.66 -22.60 -14.88
CA GLN A 141 1.40 -21.59 -15.89
C GLN A 141 2.01 -20.25 -15.51
N LEU A 142 1.94 -19.85 -14.24
CA LEU A 142 2.58 -18.63 -13.75
C LEU A 142 4.12 -18.69 -13.82
N THR A 143 4.76 -19.88 -13.82
CA THR A 143 6.23 -19.94 -14.01
C THR A 143 6.70 -19.54 -15.41
N ARG A 144 5.81 -19.50 -16.41
CA ARG A 144 6.16 -19.12 -17.79
C ARG A 144 6.42 -17.62 -17.90
N GLU A 145 7.47 -17.24 -18.62
CA GLU A 145 7.81 -15.81 -18.86
C GLU A 145 6.66 -15.04 -19.51
N ALA A 146 5.91 -15.67 -20.43
CA ALA A 146 4.73 -15.08 -21.07
C ALA A 146 3.63 -14.65 -20.06
N ASN A 147 3.63 -15.23 -18.87
CA ASN A 147 2.61 -15.01 -17.83
C ASN A 147 3.13 -14.16 -16.66
N LYS A 148 4.31 -13.54 -16.81
CA LYS A 148 4.94 -12.74 -15.75
C LYS A 148 4.07 -11.58 -15.29
N ALA A 149 3.30 -10.98 -16.19
CA ALA A 149 2.39 -9.87 -15.90
C ALA A 149 1.29 -10.26 -14.89
N TYR A 150 0.85 -11.52 -14.88
CA TYR A 150 -0.22 -12.00 -13.98
C TYR A 150 0.25 -12.23 -12.54
N LYS A 151 1.56 -12.14 -12.25
CA LYS A 151 2.10 -12.35 -10.90
C LYS A 151 1.89 -11.16 -9.96
N SER A 152 1.71 -9.97 -10.50
CA SER A 152 1.63 -8.71 -9.75
C SER A 152 0.32 -7.95 -9.97
N ASP A 153 -0.58 -8.47 -10.80
CA ASP A 153 -1.86 -7.83 -11.06
C ASP A 153 -3.02 -8.80 -10.86
N VAL A 154 -3.78 -8.57 -9.78
CA VAL A 154 -4.94 -9.40 -9.42
C VAL A 154 -5.99 -9.36 -10.53
N LYS A 155 -6.26 -8.18 -11.10
CA LYS A 155 -7.29 -8.02 -12.13
C LYS A 155 -6.97 -8.81 -13.39
N SER A 156 -5.73 -8.74 -13.88
CA SER A 156 -5.28 -9.52 -15.03
C SER A 156 -5.23 -11.01 -14.71
N PHE A 157 -4.80 -11.39 -13.50
CA PHE A 157 -4.80 -12.79 -13.05
C PHE A 157 -6.21 -13.40 -13.05
N CYS A 158 -7.23 -12.67 -12.58
CA CYS A 158 -8.61 -13.15 -12.54
C CYS A 158 -9.27 -13.25 -13.92
N ARG A 159 -8.82 -12.44 -14.88
CA ARG A 159 -9.32 -12.45 -16.27
C ARG A 159 -8.51 -13.35 -17.18
N TRP A 160 -7.50 -14.03 -16.64
CA TRP A 160 -6.61 -14.88 -17.41
C TRP A 160 -7.30 -16.22 -17.70
N SER A 161 -7.79 -16.34 -18.91
CA SER A 161 -8.39 -17.55 -19.50
C SER A 161 -7.49 -18.13 -20.57
#